data_AF-A0A7H8QJ94-F1
#
_entry.id   AF-A0A7H8QJ94-F1
#
_cell.length_a   1.000
_cell.length_b   1.000
_cell.length_c   1.000
_cell.angle_alpha   90.00
_cell.angle_beta   90.00
_cell.angle_gamma   90.00
#
_symmetry.space_group_name_H-M   'P 1'
#
loop_
_entity.id
_entity.type
_entity.pdbx_description
1 polymer ?
#
loop_
_entity_poly.entity_id
_entity_poly.type
_entity_poly.pdbx_seq_one_letter_code
_entity_poly.pdbx_strand_id
1 'polypeptide(L)'
;MFCGVLPLPSATLPSTTHRQLYRFSSRSSENSVALFEMCMGMIPGKAASPTPEPANPGSTCFTASRLNGTTFQIVEDDKFLEMPIIYAKVYPSVFVLMDTGCGGAARDPSVELRSLRTFLETVPVKDNGGAPLNFGGERKYLVICTHCHFDHISEYHDIKFVETDGSTVWASDYDKDYLSPTRLPSTSLCDKLDIKTPAYTVTNWCSDGQQVIDSVGHDLGLTVYHTPGHTPDEVAIWDSRERVLFVGDSMYQHAPIFLFETQSVIRYSESIGKMRQLVRLFNAETEQRAKISCSHITASIDAADFLAEVDAFLYKVVTGQVERKGSSDMSGHPRDSYSRKDGGLEFQGRREYFEEFLASKKAMDSIRKRQIVEQTS
;
A
#
# COMPACT_ATOMS: atom_id res chain seq x y z
N MET A 1 -59.15 14.59 34.04
CA MET A 1 -58.46 14.22 35.29
C MET A 1 -57.58 15.38 35.68
N PHE A 2 -57.95 16.04 36.76
CA PHE A 2 -57.46 17.36 37.19
C PHE A 2 -56.27 17.24 38.14
N CYS A 3 -55.41 18.26 38.09
CA CYS A 3 -54.32 18.60 39.00
C CYS A 3 -54.70 18.62 40.49
N GLY A 4 -53.68 18.47 41.34
CA GLY A 4 -53.46 19.40 42.45
C GLY A 4 -53.10 18.79 43.81
N VAL A 5 -51.82 18.89 44.21
CA VAL A 5 -51.40 19.10 45.60
C VAL A 5 -50.19 20.06 45.60
N LEU A 6 -50.31 21.16 46.34
CA LEU A 6 -49.33 22.20 46.72
C LEU A 6 -48.97 21.99 48.23
N PRO A 7 -48.22 22.88 48.93
CA PRO A 7 -46.81 23.30 48.79
C PRO A 7 -46.06 23.28 50.17
N LEU A 8 -44.79 23.72 50.23
CA LEU A 8 -44.22 24.76 51.14
C LEU A 8 -42.66 24.73 51.21
N PRO A 9 -41.97 25.82 51.65
CA PRO A 9 -40.64 26.25 51.17
C PRO A 9 -39.55 26.37 52.26
N SER A 10 -38.29 26.57 51.83
CA SER A 10 -37.23 27.40 52.49
C SER A 10 -36.04 27.54 51.51
N ALA A 11 -35.66 28.75 51.05
CA ALA A 11 -34.67 29.69 51.61
C ALA A 11 -33.33 28.99 51.99
N THR A 12 -32.11 29.38 51.58
CA THR A 12 -31.52 30.56 50.91
C THR A 12 -30.03 30.23 50.60
N LEU A 13 -29.54 30.64 49.42
CA LEU A 13 -28.20 31.15 48.97
C LEU A 13 -26.91 31.03 49.84
N PRO A 14 -25.67 31.29 49.33
CA PRO A 14 -25.16 31.46 47.94
C PRO A 14 -23.78 30.75 47.68
N SER A 15 -23.27 30.76 46.44
CA SER A 15 -21.94 31.34 46.12
C SER A 15 -21.47 31.07 44.67
N THR A 16 -21.33 32.16 43.92
CA THR A 16 -20.24 32.48 42.97
C THR A 16 -19.66 31.38 42.08
N THR A 17 -20.05 31.36 40.80
CA THR A 17 -19.19 30.87 39.71
C THR A 17 -18.60 32.06 38.96
N HIS A 18 -17.30 32.28 39.19
CA HIS A 18 -16.47 33.17 38.40
C HIS A 18 -16.34 32.63 36.97
N ARG A 19 -16.77 33.45 36.01
CA ARG A 19 -16.44 33.32 34.59
C ARG A 19 -14.95 33.66 34.44
N GLN A 20 -14.12 32.68 34.10
CA GLN A 20 -12.77 32.95 33.57
C GLN A 20 -12.68 32.42 32.14
N LEU A 21 -12.57 33.39 31.23
CA LEU A 21 -12.16 33.26 29.85
C LEU A 21 -10.74 32.68 29.82
N TYR A 22 -10.58 31.46 29.32
CA TYR A 22 -9.27 30.98 28.92
C TYR A 22 -9.00 31.42 27.47
N ARG A 23 -8.01 32.31 27.35
CA ARG A 23 -7.38 32.70 26.10
C ARG A 23 -6.70 31.48 25.48
N PHE A 24 -7.00 31.18 24.23
CA PHE A 24 -6.18 30.31 23.39
C PHE A 24 -4.79 30.94 23.25
N SER A 25 -3.78 30.28 23.82
CA SER A 25 -2.37 30.56 23.54
C SER A 25 -1.89 29.50 22.57
N SER A 26 -1.60 29.94 21.35
CA SER A 26 -0.96 29.19 20.29
C SER A 26 0.43 28.68 20.70
N ARG A 27 0.58 27.36 20.88
CA ARG A 27 1.87 26.66 20.88
C ARG A 27 1.64 25.19 20.53
N SER A 28 1.91 24.82 19.28
CA SER A 28 2.25 23.44 18.90
C SER A 28 2.80 23.43 17.47
N SER A 29 4.07 23.80 17.33
CA SER A 29 4.88 23.53 16.13
C SER A 29 6.02 22.61 16.54
N GLU A 30 5.70 21.36 16.92
CA GLU A 30 6.70 20.33 17.26
C GLU A 30 6.18 18.89 17.09
N ASN A 31 5.01 18.68 16.47
CA ASN A 31 4.33 17.37 16.39
C ASN A 31 4.49 16.62 15.06
N SER A 32 5.36 17.06 14.14
CA SER A 32 5.47 16.49 12.78
C SER A 32 6.78 15.74 12.50
N VAL A 33 7.62 15.49 13.52
CA VAL A 33 8.96 14.88 13.33
C VAL A 33 8.99 13.37 13.66
N ALA A 34 7.95 12.82 14.27
CA ALA A 34 8.09 11.54 14.99
C ALA A 34 7.59 10.28 14.25
N LEU A 35 7.05 10.39 13.03
CA LEU A 35 6.87 9.23 12.12
C LEU A 35 8.10 9.00 11.22
N PHE A 36 8.92 10.05 11.03
CA PHE A 36 10.05 10.06 10.10
C PHE A 36 11.23 9.20 10.57
N GLU A 37 11.34 8.89 11.87
CA GLU A 37 12.40 8.01 12.41
C GLU A 37 12.09 6.52 12.32
N MET A 38 10.87 6.10 11.95
CA MET A 38 10.55 4.68 11.81
C MET A 38 10.99 4.09 10.46
N CYS A 39 11.31 4.94 9.47
CA CYS A 39 11.76 4.50 8.14
C CYS A 39 13.26 4.60 7.91
N MET A 40 14.09 5.23 8.76
CA MET A 40 15.53 5.35 8.48
C MET A 40 16.39 5.25 9.74
N GLY A 41 17.28 4.24 9.76
CA GLY A 41 18.44 4.24 10.64
C GLY A 41 19.43 5.34 10.25
N MET A 42 19.76 6.20 11.22
CA MET A 42 20.86 7.18 11.26
C MET A 42 20.79 8.39 10.31
N ILE A 43 20.47 9.56 10.87
CA ILE A 43 20.78 10.89 10.27
C ILE A 43 21.82 11.59 11.15
N PRO A 44 22.98 12.03 10.63
CA PRO A 44 23.80 13.04 11.27
C PRO A 44 23.40 14.46 10.83
N GLY A 45 23.09 15.32 11.80
CA GLY A 45 23.34 16.78 11.79
C GLY A 45 22.55 17.67 10.83
N LYS A 46 21.75 18.59 11.40
CA LYS A 46 21.12 19.73 10.71
C LYS A 46 22.14 20.53 9.86
N ALA A 47 22.06 20.43 8.54
CA ALA A 47 22.61 21.41 7.62
C ALA A 47 21.57 22.51 7.32
N ALA A 48 22.03 23.73 7.09
CA ALA A 48 21.21 24.89 6.78
C ALA A 48 20.37 24.66 5.51
N SER A 49 19.12 25.12 5.51
CA SER A 49 18.22 25.07 4.36
C SER A 49 18.83 25.83 3.17
N PRO A 50 19.06 25.19 2.01
CA PRO A 50 19.50 25.90 0.82
C PRO A 50 18.39 26.85 0.35
N THR A 51 18.80 27.97 -0.25
CA THR A 51 17.92 28.86 -1.02
C THR A 51 17.12 28.04 -2.05
N PRO A 52 15.81 28.29 -2.24
CA PRO A 52 15.02 27.55 -3.20
C PRO A 52 15.63 27.74 -4.60
N GLU A 53 16.07 26.63 -5.19
CA GLU A 53 16.52 26.62 -6.58
C GLU A 53 15.36 27.05 -7.49
N PRO A 54 15.64 27.78 -8.58
CA PRO A 54 14.61 28.12 -9.55
C PRO A 54 13.97 26.86 -10.11
N ALA A 55 12.65 26.90 -10.34
CA ALA A 55 11.89 25.80 -10.94
C ALA A 55 12.57 25.27 -12.21
N ASN A 56 12.59 23.95 -12.39
CA ASN A 56 13.10 23.30 -13.59
C ASN A 56 11.94 23.07 -14.58
N PRO A 57 11.75 23.94 -15.59
CA PRO A 57 10.53 23.92 -16.39
C PRO A 57 10.41 22.62 -17.18
N GLY A 58 9.26 21.95 -17.08
CA GLY A 58 9.04 20.64 -17.71
C GLY A 58 9.63 19.42 -16.97
N SER A 59 10.13 19.60 -15.75
CA SER A 59 10.50 18.50 -14.85
C SER A 59 9.27 17.82 -14.24
N THR A 60 9.43 16.55 -13.90
CA THR A 60 8.40 15.71 -13.29
C THR A 60 8.98 14.85 -12.18
N CYS A 61 8.17 14.45 -11.20
CA CYS A 61 8.54 13.49 -10.16
C CYS A 61 8.37 12.03 -10.61
N PHE A 62 7.88 11.76 -11.82
CA PHE A 62 7.70 10.40 -12.31
C PHE A 62 8.81 9.99 -13.27
N THR A 63 9.30 8.76 -13.12
CA THR A 63 10.19 8.12 -14.10
C THR A 63 9.53 6.85 -14.61
N ALA A 64 9.45 6.67 -15.92
CA ALA A 64 8.87 5.47 -16.53
C ALA A 64 9.92 4.66 -17.30
N SER A 65 9.86 3.34 -17.17
CA SER A 65 10.64 2.39 -17.98
C SER A 65 9.81 1.17 -18.33
N ARG A 66 10.15 0.51 -19.44
CA ARG A 66 9.42 -0.68 -19.89
C ARG A 66 9.82 -1.89 -19.04
N LEU A 67 8.83 -2.57 -18.46
CA LEU A 67 9.03 -3.79 -17.69
C LEU A 67 9.03 -5.04 -18.61
N ASN A 68 8.07 -5.10 -19.53
CA ASN A 68 7.90 -6.23 -20.46
C ASN A 68 7.17 -5.78 -21.75
N GLY A 69 6.56 -6.70 -22.50
CA GLY A 69 5.97 -6.41 -23.81
C GLY A 69 4.91 -5.31 -23.77
N THR A 70 4.10 -5.28 -22.72
CA THR A 70 2.91 -4.42 -22.63
C THR A 70 2.82 -3.61 -21.33
N THR A 71 3.70 -3.86 -20.36
CA THR A 71 3.71 -3.20 -19.05
C THR A 71 4.92 -2.27 -18.91
N PHE A 72 4.67 -1.10 -18.34
CA PHE A 72 5.66 -0.13 -17.86
C PHE A 72 5.62 -0.07 -16.35
N GLN A 73 6.78 0.16 -15.74
CA GLN A 73 6.89 0.56 -14.35
C GLN A 73 7.10 2.08 -14.30
N ILE A 74 6.42 2.74 -13.37
CA ILE A 74 6.49 4.18 -13.15
C ILE A 74 6.85 4.39 -11.69
N VAL A 75 7.99 5.02 -11.42
CA VAL A 75 8.46 5.33 -10.07
C VAL A 75 8.16 6.79 -9.78
N GLU A 76 7.50 7.07 -8.66
CA GLU A 76 7.30 8.43 -8.15
C GLU A 76 8.42 8.82 -7.17
N ASP A 77 9.08 9.96 -7.37
CA ASP A 77 10.04 10.54 -6.44
C ASP A 77 9.32 11.48 -5.46
N ASP A 78 8.83 10.92 -4.36
CA ASP A 78 7.97 11.60 -3.39
C ASP A 78 8.72 12.04 -2.12
N LYS A 79 8.13 12.99 -1.40
CA LYS A 79 8.70 13.58 -0.17
C LYS A 79 8.64 12.66 1.06
N PHE A 80 7.83 11.60 1.02
CA PHE A 80 7.71 10.60 2.08
C PHE A 80 8.78 9.51 1.95
N LEU A 81 9.47 9.45 0.81
CA LEU A 81 10.51 8.47 0.49
C LEU A 81 9.96 7.04 0.34
N GLU A 82 8.68 6.90 0.02
CA GLU A 82 8.07 5.60 -0.29
C GLU A 82 8.55 5.08 -1.65
N MET A 83 8.73 5.99 -2.61
CA MET A 83 9.11 5.74 -3.99
C MET A 83 8.30 4.59 -4.64
N PRO A 84 6.96 4.67 -4.62
CA PRO A 84 6.11 3.59 -5.10
C PRO A 84 6.30 3.35 -6.60
N ILE A 85 6.14 2.09 -6.99
CA ILE A 85 6.13 1.60 -8.36
C ILE A 85 4.68 1.40 -8.78
N ILE A 86 4.21 2.28 -9.65
CA ILE A 86 2.92 2.17 -10.33
C ILE A 86 3.11 1.36 -11.61
N TYR A 87 2.32 0.31 -11.81
CA TYR A 87 2.39 -0.49 -13.04
C TYR A 87 1.33 -0.03 -14.03
N ALA A 88 1.76 0.31 -15.24
CA ALA A 88 0.90 0.77 -16.33
C ALA A 88 0.93 -0.24 -17.48
N LYS A 89 -0.23 -0.83 -17.79
CA LYS A 89 -0.37 -1.81 -18.87
C LYS A 89 -1.24 -1.25 -20.00
N VAL A 90 -0.70 -1.27 -21.20
CA VAL A 90 -1.31 -0.63 -22.38
C VAL A 90 -2.05 -1.66 -23.22
N TYR A 91 -3.38 -1.54 -23.30
CA TYR A 91 -4.20 -2.33 -24.22
C TYR A 91 -4.74 -1.46 -25.35
N PRO A 92 -5.20 -2.03 -26.47
CA PRO A 92 -5.86 -1.26 -27.52
C PRO A 92 -7.11 -0.50 -27.03
N SER A 93 -7.93 -1.10 -26.16
CA SER A 93 -9.21 -0.55 -25.69
C SER A 93 -9.13 0.26 -24.40
N VAL A 94 -8.14 -0.01 -23.54
CA VAL A 94 -8.09 0.51 -22.16
C VAL A 94 -6.65 0.69 -21.69
N PHE A 95 -6.44 1.61 -20.74
CA PHE A 95 -5.18 1.81 -20.06
C PHE A 95 -5.30 1.32 -18.61
N VAL A 96 -4.64 0.20 -18.28
CA VAL A 96 -4.73 -0.37 -16.93
C VAL A 96 -3.64 0.21 -16.06
N LEU A 97 -4.01 0.66 -14.86
CA LEU A 97 -3.09 1.05 -13.80
C LEU A 97 -3.25 0.11 -12.62
N MET A 98 -2.14 -0.27 -12.03
CA MET A 98 -2.10 -0.90 -10.71
C MET A 98 -1.53 0.16 -9.77
N ASP A 99 -2.39 0.63 -8.87
CA ASP A 99 -2.14 1.75 -7.96
C ASP A 99 -1.93 3.10 -8.66
N THR A 100 -1.75 4.15 -7.85
CA THR A 100 -1.69 5.54 -8.29
C THR A 100 -0.60 6.40 -7.63
N GLY A 101 0.17 5.85 -6.69
CA GLY A 101 1.26 6.59 -6.05
C GLY A 101 0.82 7.50 -4.90
N CYS A 102 1.72 8.39 -4.50
CA CYS A 102 1.60 9.36 -3.42
C CYS A 102 0.88 10.66 -3.85
N GLY A 103 0.30 10.70 -5.05
CA GLY A 103 -0.51 11.82 -5.55
C GLY A 103 0.29 13.07 -5.91
N GLY A 104 1.51 12.90 -6.41
CA GLY A 104 2.34 14.00 -6.88
C GLY A 104 3.01 14.78 -5.75
N ALA A 105 3.19 14.16 -4.59
CA ALA A 105 3.81 14.76 -3.42
C ALA A 105 5.35 14.81 -3.58
N ALA A 106 5.81 15.44 -4.67
CA ALA A 106 7.19 15.43 -5.13
C ALA A 106 8.20 15.79 -4.03
N ARG A 107 9.31 15.04 -3.99
CA ARG A 107 10.44 15.30 -3.08
C ARG A 107 11.07 16.65 -3.33
N ASP A 108 11.32 16.97 -4.60
CA ASP A 108 11.78 18.28 -5.02
C ASP A 108 10.57 19.22 -5.20
N PRO A 109 10.41 20.25 -4.34
CA PRO A 109 9.31 21.19 -4.45
C PRO A 109 9.39 22.09 -5.69
N SER A 110 10.50 22.06 -6.45
CA SER A 110 10.69 22.80 -7.70
C SER A 110 10.04 22.11 -8.92
N VAL A 111 9.69 20.81 -8.79
CA VAL A 111 9.03 20.03 -9.84
C VAL A 111 7.67 20.64 -10.20
N GLU A 112 7.45 20.87 -11.49
CA GLU A 112 6.21 21.46 -12.02
C GLU A 112 5.14 20.41 -12.31
N LEU A 113 5.50 19.30 -12.97
CA LEU A 113 4.56 18.26 -13.36
C LEU A 113 4.46 17.17 -12.29
N ARG A 114 3.36 17.24 -11.52
CA ARG A 114 3.09 16.36 -10.37
C ARG A 114 1.91 15.42 -10.55
N SER A 115 1.03 15.67 -11.51
CA SER A 115 -0.09 14.75 -11.77
C SER A 115 0.38 13.55 -12.59
N LEU A 116 0.12 12.35 -12.06
CA LEU A 116 0.35 11.09 -12.77
C LEU A 116 -0.43 11.08 -14.09
N ARG A 117 -1.69 11.52 -14.11
CA ARG A 117 -2.50 11.58 -15.34
C ARG A 117 -1.82 12.45 -16.40
N THR A 118 -1.38 13.64 -16.00
CA THR A 118 -0.70 14.57 -16.92
C THR A 118 0.60 13.97 -17.43
N PHE A 119 1.36 13.27 -16.57
CA PHE A 119 2.58 12.58 -16.96
C PHE A 119 2.29 11.54 -18.05
N LEU A 120 1.34 10.64 -17.79
CA LEU A 120 0.95 9.56 -18.69
C LEU A 120 0.49 10.07 -20.07
N GLU A 121 -0.19 11.21 -20.10
CA GLU A 121 -0.84 11.73 -21.29
C GLU A 121 0.04 12.65 -22.14
N THR A 122 1.07 13.26 -21.54
CA THR A 122 1.83 14.35 -22.18
C THR A 122 3.34 14.16 -22.22
N VAL A 123 3.93 13.35 -21.31
CA VAL A 123 5.39 13.24 -21.19
C VAL A 123 5.94 12.12 -22.08
N PRO A 124 6.85 12.42 -23.01
CA PRO A 124 7.57 11.41 -23.79
C PRO A 124 8.29 10.38 -22.92
N VAL A 125 8.01 9.09 -23.15
CA VAL A 125 8.75 7.99 -22.51
C VAL A 125 9.69 7.35 -23.52
N LYS A 126 10.99 7.33 -23.20
CA LYS A 126 12.04 6.78 -24.09
C LYS A 126 11.74 5.34 -24.51
N ASP A 127 11.36 4.49 -23.56
CA ASP A 127 11.05 3.09 -23.81
C ASP A 127 9.71 2.86 -24.54
N ASN A 128 8.97 3.95 -24.80
CA ASN A 128 7.79 4.00 -25.64
C ASN A 128 8.05 4.76 -26.95
N GLY A 129 9.29 4.73 -27.45
CA GLY A 129 9.68 5.39 -28.70
C GLY A 129 9.62 6.92 -28.64
N GLY A 130 9.66 7.52 -27.44
CA GLY A 130 9.52 8.96 -27.24
C GLY A 130 8.08 9.47 -27.33
N ALA A 131 7.07 8.59 -27.28
CA ALA A 131 5.68 8.98 -27.14
C ALA A 131 5.21 8.87 -25.68
N PRO A 132 4.22 9.68 -25.25
CA PRO A 132 3.51 9.45 -23.99
C PRO A 132 2.84 8.07 -23.95
N LEU A 133 2.65 7.52 -22.74
CA LEU A 133 2.08 6.18 -22.57
C LEU A 133 0.58 6.14 -22.96
N ASN A 134 -0.16 7.22 -22.68
CA ASN A 134 -1.57 7.36 -23.04
C ASN A 134 -1.82 8.73 -23.69
N PHE A 135 -1.19 9.00 -24.84
CA PHE A 135 -1.24 10.30 -25.53
C PHE A 135 -2.64 10.94 -25.50
N GLY A 136 -2.74 12.13 -24.88
CA GLY A 136 -3.98 12.90 -24.81
C GLY A 136 -5.16 12.22 -24.10
N GLY A 137 -4.94 11.14 -23.35
CA GLY A 137 -6.00 10.39 -22.67
C GLY A 137 -6.89 9.60 -23.65
N GLU A 138 -6.35 9.15 -24.78
CA GLU A 138 -7.09 8.41 -25.81
C GLU A 138 -7.78 7.15 -25.27
N ARG A 139 -7.18 6.49 -24.27
CA ARG A 139 -7.76 5.34 -23.58
C ARG A 139 -8.28 5.74 -22.21
N LYS A 140 -9.42 5.16 -21.84
CA LYS A 140 -9.96 5.24 -20.48
C LYS A 140 -9.09 4.43 -19.52
N TYR A 141 -9.09 4.84 -18.25
CA TYR A 141 -8.32 4.16 -17.22
C TYR A 141 -9.16 3.05 -16.56
N LEU A 142 -8.52 1.91 -16.31
CA LEU A 142 -8.99 0.90 -15.37
C LEU A 142 -7.93 0.81 -14.29
N VAL A 143 -8.22 1.35 -13.12
CA VAL A 143 -7.31 1.34 -11.97
C VAL A 143 -7.68 0.18 -11.07
N ILE A 144 -6.71 -0.67 -10.75
CA ILE A 144 -6.84 -1.74 -9.77
C ILE A 144 -6.02 -1.30 -8.55
N CYS A 145 -6.68 -1.02 -7.44
CA CYS A 145 -6.01 -0.75 -6.17
C CYS A 145 -5.57 -2.09 -5.57
N THR A 146 -4.26 -2.24 -5.35
CA THR A 146 -3.71 -3.40 -4.65
C THR A 146 -4.13 -3.36 -3.18
N HIS A 147 -4.08 -2.19 -2.54
CA HIS A 147 -4.64 -1.92 -1.21
C HIS A 147 -4.79 -0.41 -0.96
N CYS A 148 -5.27 -0.01 0.23
CA CYS A 148 -5.69 1.36 0.49
C CYS A 148 -4.66 2.32 1.08
N HIS A 149 -3.38 1.96 1.24
CA HIS A 149 -2.39 2.92 1.76
C HIS A 149 -2.18 4.11 0.82
N PHE A 150 -1.85 5.26 1.39
CA PHE A 150 -1.80 6.56 0.71
C PHE A 150 -0.93 6.53 -0.56
N ASP A 151 0.20 5.85 -0.53
CA ASP A 151 1.15 5.65 -1.63
C ASP A 151 0.62 4.75 -2.76
N HIS A 152 -0.60 4.23 -2.64
CA HIS A 152 -1.30 3.48 -3.68
C HIS A 152 -2.53 4.24 -4.20
N ILE A 153 -3.09 5.16 -3.43
CA ILE A 153 -4.40 5.78 -3.70
C ILE A 153 -4.39 7.31 -3.74
N SER A 154 -3.27 8.00 -3.51
CA SER A 154 -3.30 9.45 -3.28
C SER A 154 -3.54 10.31 -4.54
N GLU A 155 -3.37 9.81 -5.76
CA GLU A 155 -3.71 10.59 -6.98
C GLU A 155 -5.20 10.91 -7.07
N TYR A 156 -6.07 10.18 -6.37
CA TYR A 156 -7.51 10.44 -6.29
C TYR A 156 -7.87 11.79 -5.61
N HIS A 157 -6.90 12.55 -5.08
CA HIS A 157 -7.14 13.92 -4.57
C HIS A 157 -7.64 14.88 -5.64
N ASP A 158 -7.22 14.68 -6.87
CA ASP A 158 -7.87 15.26 -8.04
C ASP A 158 -9.02 14.33 -8.44
N ILE A 159 -10.23 14.66 -7.99
CA ILE A 159 -11.55 14.08 -8.35
C ILE A 159 -11.73 13.78 -9.87
N LYS A 160 -10.80 14.26 -10.72
CA LYS A 160 -10.77 14.08 -12.17
C LYS A 160 -10.07 12.82 -12.67
N PHE A 161 -9.37 12.04 -11.83
CA PHE A 161 -8.65 10.86 -12.33
C PHE A 161 -9.60 9.79 -12.89
N VAL A 162 -10.74 9.56 -12.23
CA VAL A 162 -11.67 8.48 -12.60
C VAL A 162 -13.12 8.92 -12.78
N GLU A 163 -13.63 9.86 -11.98
CA GLU A 163 -15.08 10.08 -11.89
C GLU A 163 -15.69 10.78 -13.13
N THR A 164 -14.87 11.43 -13.97
CA THR A 164 -15.37 12.36 -14.99
C THR A 164 -15.33 11.86 -16.44
N ASP A 165 -14.74 10.69 -16.72
CA ASP A 165 -14.50 10.27 -18.11
C ASP A 165 -14.87 8.82 -18.46
N GLY A 166 -15.44 8.05 -17.54
CA GLY A 166 -15.82 6.64 -17.75
C GLY A 166 -14.71 5.64 -17.40
N SER A 167 -13.66 6.09 -16.74
CA SER A 167 -12.68 5.22 -16.10
C SER A 167 -13.29 4.44 -14.92
N THR A 168 -12.65 3.35 -14.51
CA THR A 168 -13.15 2.45 -13.45
C THR A 168 -12.10 2.23 -12.36
N VAL A 169 -12.52 2.20 -11.10
CA VAL A 169 -11.72 1.77 -9.94
C VAL A 169 -12.17 0.39 -9.49
N TRP A 170 -11.20 -0.53 -9.38
CA TRP A 170 -11.34 -1.90 -8.92
C TRP A 170 -10.63 -2.05 -7.57
N ALA A 171 -11.31 -2.64 -6.59
CA ALA A 171 -10.73 -2.91 -5.27
C ALA A 171 -11.30 -4.20 -4.67
N SER A 172 -10.61 -4.76 -3.68
CA SER A 172 -10.98 -6.02 -3.03
C SER A 172 -12.35 -6.00 -2.35
N ASP A 173 -13.15 -7.05 -2.55
CA ASP A 173 -14.39 -7.26 -1.78
C ASP A 173 -14.19 -7.99 -0.44
N TYR A 174 -12.94 -8.36 -0.10
CA TYR A 174 -12.61 -9.16 1.09
C TYR A 174 -12.99 -8.46 2.41
N ASP A 175 -12.65 -7.17 2.56
CA ASP A 175 -13.06 -6.33 3.69
C ASP A 175 -13.45 -4.93 3.20
N LYS A 176 -14.63 -4.84 2.58
CA LYS A 176 -15.15 -3.57 2.03
C LYS A 176 -15.26 -2.45 3.07
N ASP A 177 -15.47 -2.81 4.33
CA ASP A 177 -15.59 -1.82 5.42
C ASP A 177 -14.23 -1.16 5.71
N TYR A 178 -13.12 -1.87 5.48
CA TYR A 178 -11.76 -1.33 5.58
C TYR A 178 -11.53 -0.12 4.65
N LEU A 179 -12.20 -0.09 3.49
CA LEU A 179 -12.17 1.02 2.53
C LEU A 179 -13.35 2.00 2.70
N SER A 180 -14.19 1.85 3.73
CA SER A 180 -15.33 2.75 3.94
C SER A 180 -14.85 4.19 4.14
N PRO A 181 -15.59 5.22 3.64
CA PRO A 181 -15.20 6.62 3.82
C PRO A 181 -14.95 7.04 5.27
N THR A 182 -15.58 6.35 6.23
CA THR A 182 -15.40 6.57 7.66
C THR A 182 -14.09 5.99 8.23
N ARG A 183 -13.58 4.89 7.66
CA ARG A 183 -12.37 4.22 8.12
C ARG A 183 -11.14 4.60 7.29
N LEU A 184 -11.34 4.92 6.01
CA LEU A 184 -10.30 5.21 5.04
C LEU A 184 -9.26 6.24 5.53
N PRO A 185 -9.62 7.35 6.21
CA PRO A 185 -8.61 8.29 6.70
C PRO A 185 -7.55 7.66 7.61
N SER A 186 -7.96 6.71 8.47
CA SER A 186 -7.05 5.98 9.35
C SER A 186 -6.41 4.77 8.66
N THR A 187 -7.16 4.00 7.87
CA THR A 187 -6.66 2.75 7.25
C THR A 187 -5.73 3.01 6.08
N SER A 188 -5.88 4.15 5.38
CA SER A 188 -4.93 4.61 4.36
C SER A 188 -3.67 5.27 4.92
N LEU A 189 -3.57 5.42 6.25
CA LEU A 189 -2.51 6.16 6.95
C LEU A 189 -2.52 7.68 6.70
N CYS A 190 -3.48 8.23 5.96
CA CYS A 190 -3.58 9.67 5.71
C CYS A 190 -3.65 10.51 7.00
N ASP A 191 -4.46 10.11 7.98
CA ASP A 191 -4.59 10.81 9.28
C ASP A 191 -3.26 10.82 10.04
N LYS A 192 -2.46 9.74 9.94
CA LYS A 192 -1.15 9.65 10.60
C LYS A 192 -0.12 10.59 9.97
N LEU A 193 -0.27 10.88 8.69
CA LEU A 193 0.62 11.74 7.91
C LEU A 193 0.14 13.20 7.81
N ASP A 194 -1.04 13.53 8.37
CA ASP A 194 -1.69 14.83 8.23
C ASP A 194 -1.84 15.25 6.75
N ILE A 195 -2.19 14.28 5.89
CA ILE A 195 -2.50 14.52 4.49
C ILE A 195 -3.98 14.34 4.25
N LYS A 196 -4.48 14.97 3.18
CA LYS A 196 -5.86 14.79 2.76
C LYS A 196 -6.10 13.29 2.51
N THR A 197 -7.29 12.78 2.81
CA THR A 197 -7.71 11.44 2.38
C THR A 197 -8.39 11.54 1.01
N PRO A 198 -8.03 10.68 0.04
CA PRO A 198 -8.68 10.71 -1.27
C PRO A 198 -10.14 10.32 -1.17
N ALA A 199 -10.96 10.87 -2.06
CA ALA A 199 -12.36 10.51 -2.18
C ALA A 199 -12.58 9.92 -3.57
N TYR A 200 -13.04 8.68 -3.62
CA TYR A 200 -13.33 7.96 -4.85
C TYR A 200 -14.42 6.91 -4.60
N THR A 201 -15.05 6.46 -5.68
CA THR A 201 -16.02 5.35 -5.65
C THR A 201 -15.41 4.11 -6.28
N VAL A 202 -15.37 3.01 -5.54
CA VAL A 202 -15.04 1.69 -6.11
C VAL A 202 -16.17 1.28 -7.06
N THR A 203 -15.84 1.25 -8.35
CA THR A 203 -16.79 0.90 -9.42
C THR A 203 -16.97 -0.61 -9.57
N ASN A 204 -15.95 -1.39 -9.23
CA ASN A 204 -16.02 -2.85 -9.22
C ASN A 204 -15.34 -3.44 -7.98
N TRP A 205 -16.10 -4.23 -7.22
CA TRP A 205 -15.62 -4.96 -6.05
C TRP A 205 -15.17 -6.34 -6.50
N CYS A 206 -13.89 -6.65 -6.30
CA CYS A 206 -13.24 -7.83 -6.86
C CYS A 206 -13.31 -9.00 -5.89
N SER A 207 -13.95 -10.09 -6.31
CA SER A 207 -13.92 -11.37 -5.61
C SER A 207 -12.61 -12.12 -5.86
N ASP A 208 -12.29 -13.08 -5.00
CA ASP A 208 -11.09 -13.90 -5.14
C ASP A 208 -11.10 -14.72 -6.45
N GLY A 209 -10.04 -14.60 -7.25
CA GLY A 209 -9.94 -15.26 -8.56
C GLY A 209 -10.72 -14.57 -9.68
N GLN A 210 -11.18 -13.33 -9.49
CA GLN A 210 -11.95 -12.61 -10.49
C GLN A 210 -11.09 -12.20 -11.69
N GLN A 211 -11.54 -12.55 -12.90
CA GLN A 211 -10.95 -12.08 -14.15
C GLN A 211 -11.28 -10.60 -14.39
N VAL A 212 -10.31 -9.85 -14.91
CA VAL A 212 -10.50 -8.44 -15.24
C VAL A 212 -11.00 -8.30 -16.67
N ILE A 213 -12.22 -7.79 -16.79
CA ILE A 213 -12.91 -7.51 -18.04
C ILE A 213 -13.04 -6.00 -18.18
N ASP A 214 -12.65 -5.43 -19.33
CA ASP A 214 -12.82 -4.00 -19.57
C ASP A 214 -14.29 -3.59 -19.80
N SER A 215 -14.54 -2.29 -19.90
CA SER A 215 -15.90 -1.74 -20.07
C SER A 215 -16.57 -2.11 -21.40
N VAL A 216 -15.82 -2.63 -22.37
CA VAL A 216 -16.35 -3.10 -23.67
C VAL A 216 -16.44 -4.63 -23.75
N GLY A 217 -16.11 -5.34 -22.66
CA GLY A 217 -16.28 -6.79 -22.54
C GLY A 217 -15.06 -7.63 -22.91
N HIS A 218 -13.89 -7.02 -23.11
CA HIS A 218 -12.67 -7.78 -23.41
C HIS A 218 -12.02 -8.33 -22.14
N ASP A 219 -11.68 -9.61 -22.16
CA ASP A 219 -10.77 -10.21 -21.19
C ASP A 219 -9.36 -9.67 -21.38
N LEU A 220 -8.83 -9.06 -20.33
CA LEU A 220 -7.50 -8.48 -20.32
C LEU A 220 -6.39 -9.51 -20.03
N GLY A 221 -6.75 -10.74 -19.63
CA GLY A 221 -5.79 -11.76 -19.20
C GLY A 221 -5.21 -11.48 -17.82
N LEU A 222 -5.88 -10.62 -17.04
CA LEU A 222 -5.54 -10.32 -15.65
C LEU A 222 -6.51 -11.04 -14.71
N THR A 223 -6.02 -11.54 -13.58
CA THR A 223 -6.84 -12.17 -12.53
C THR A 223 -6.48 -11.61 -11.16
N VAL A 224 -7.46 -11.14 -10.41
CA VAL A 224 -7.30 -10.60 -9.06
C VAL A 224 -7.47 -11.71 -8.03
N TYR A 225 -6.53 -11.83 -7.10
CA TYR A 225 -6.59 -12.76 -5.98
C TYR A 225 -6.47 -12.00 -4.66
N HIS A 226 -7.33 -12.31 -3.69
CA HIS A 226 -7.19 -11.77 -2.34
C HIS A 226 -5.92 -12.31 -1.68
N THR A 227 -5.12 -11.41 -1.12
CA THR A 227 -3.90 -11.73 -0.37
C THR A 227 -3.83 -10.90 0.91
N PRO A 228 -4.85 -10.96 1.78
CA PRO A 228 -4.86 -10.22 3.03
C PRO A 228 -3.62 -10.56 3.85
N GLY A 229 -2.89 -9.55 4.30
CA GLY A 229 -1.52 -9.77 4.74
C GLY A 229 -0.91 -8.49 5.23
N HIS A 230 -0.40 -7.65 4.35
CA HIS A 230 0.07 -6.32 4.73
C HIS A 230 -1.08 -5.46 5.27
N THR A 231 -2.19 -5.42 4.51
CA THR A 231 -3.51 -4.94 4.95
C THR A 231 -4.59 -6.01 4.71
N PRO A 232 -5.80 -5.86 5.28
CA PRO A 232 -6.93 -6.76 5.03
C PRO A 232 -7.48 -6.68 3.60
N ASP A 233 -7.40 -5.54 2.93
CA ASP A 233 -7.93 -5.34 1.59
C ASP A 233 -6.95 -5.71 0.46
N GLU A 234 -5.75 -6.17 0.81
CA GLU A 234 -4.70 -6.44 -0.17
C GLU A 234 -5.08 -7.51 -1.22
N VAL A 235 -4.71 -7.23 -2.47
CA VAL A 235 -4.81 -8.16 -3.60
C VAL A 235 -3.52 -8.29 -4.38
N ALA A 236 -3.30 -9.49 -4.91
CA ALA A 236 -2.34 -9.77 -5.95
C ALA A 236 -3.03 -9.88 -7.32
N ILE A 237 -2.35 -9.47 -8.38
CA ILE A 237 -2.87 -9.45 -9.75
C ILE A 237 -1.98 -10.31 -10.63
N TRP A 238 -2.52 -11.41 -11.15
CA TRP A 238 -1.82 -12.28 -12.09
C TRP A 238 -2.04 -11.81 -13.52
N ASP A 239 -0.95 -11.52 -14.23
CA ASP A 239 -0.94 -11.31 -15.68
C ASP A 239 -0.52 -12.59 -16.38
N SER A 240 -1.51 -13.31 -16.92
CA SER A 240 -1.29 -14.59 -17.61
C SER A 240 -0.51 -14.44 -18.92
N ARG A 241 -0.55 -13.27 -19.56
CA ARG A 241 0.07 -13.02 -20.88
C ARG A 241 1.55 -12.72 -20.75
N GLU A 242 1.91 -11.86 -19.79
CA GLU A 242 3.31 -11.50 -19.51
C GLU A 242 3.96 -12.38 -18.44
N ARG A 243 3.15 -13.22 -17.78
CA ARG A 243 3.53 -14.13 -16.70
C ARG A 243 4.16 -13.42 -15.51
N VAL A 244 3.47 -12.38 -15.03
CA VAL A 244 3.89 -11.57 -13.88
C VAL A 244 2.80 -11.56 -12.82
N LEU A 245 3.17 -11.85 -11.57
CA LEU A 245 2.32 -11.68 -10.40
C LEU A 245 2.68 -10.36 -9.72
N PHE A 246 1.79 -9.38 -9.79
CA PHE A 246 1.92 -8.12 -9.06
C PHE A 246 1.35 -8.32 -7.66
N VAL A 247 2.11 -8.03 -6.60
CA VAL A 247 1.76 -8.42 -5.22
C VAL A 247 1.54 -7.27 -4.26
N GLY A 248 1.54 -6.03 -4.76
CA GLY A 248 1.43 -4.86 -3.89
C GLY A 248 2.55 -4.86 -2.85
N ASP A 249 2.13 -4.78 -1.59
CA ASP A 249 2.99 -4.59 -0.43
C ASP A 249 3.21 -5.86 0.40
N SER A 250 2.77 -7.00 -0.14
CA SER A 250 2.97 -8.32 0.48
C SER A 250 4.43 -8.62 0.80
N MET A 251 5.41 -8.15 0.01
CA MET A 251 6.82 -8.54 0.18
C MET A 251 7.78 -7.68 -0.64
N TYR A 252 9.04 -7.55 -0.19
CA TYR A 252 10.12 -6.85 -0.89
C TYR A 252 11.48 -7.48 -0.63
N GLN A 253 12.42 -7.31 -1.57
CA GLN A 253 13.84 -7.47 -1.27
C GLN A 253 14.41 -6.15 -0.75
N HIS A 254 15.34 -6.26 0.22
CA HIS A 254 16.15 -5.13 0.72
C HIS A 254 15.38 -3.99 1.40
N ALA A 255 14.11 -4.20 1.73
CA ALA A 255 13.30 -3.29 2.54
C ALA A 255 12.44 -4.06 3.56
N PRO A 256 12.01 -3.39 4.65
CA PRO A 256 11.08 -3.98 5.61
C PRO A 256 9.72 -4.31 5.00
N ILE A 257 9.23 -5.51 5.28
CA ILE A 257 7.85 -5.92 5.07
C ILE A 257 7.07 -5.54 6.35
N PHE A 258 6.20 -4.55 6.23
CA PHE A 258 5.42 -4.05 7.35
C PHE A 258 4.14 -4.88 7.57
N LEU A 259 3.97 -5.36 8.80
CA LEU A 259 2.86 -6.18 9.27
C LEU A 259 2.19 -5.51 10.47
N PHE A 260 1.96 -4.21 10.39
CA PHE A 260 1.33 -3.42 11.47
C PHE A 260 -0.18 -3.36 11.35
N GLU A 261 -0.70 -3.34 10.13
CA GLU A 261 -2.14 -3.29 9.80
C GLU A 261 -2.67 -4.65 9.33
N THR A 262 -1.81 -5.67 9.34
CA THR A 262 -2.09 -7.07 8.95
C THR A 262 -3.29 -7.70 9.65
N GLN A 263 -3.60 -7.19 10.85
CA GLN A 263 -4.48 -7.81 11.87
C GLN A 263 -4.01 -9.19 12.35
N SER A 264 -3.28 -9.98 11.54
CA SER A 264 -2.64 -11.22 11.95
C SER A 264 -1.55 -11.68 10.97
N VAL A 265 -0.34 -11.93 11.49
CA VAL A 265 0.76 -12.59 10.74
C VAL A 265 0.34 -13.99 10.23
N ILE A 266 -0.68 -14.61 10.85
CA ILE A 266 -1.25 -15.88 10.35
C ILE A 266 -1.90 -15.67 8.98
N ARG A 267 -2.67 -14.60 8.81
CA ARG A 267 -3.31 -14.27 7.51
C ARG A 267 -2.28 -14.00 6.44
N TYR A 268 -1.27 -13.19 6.78
CA TYR A 268 -0.12 -12.98 5.90
C TYR A 268 0.50 -14.32 5.44
N SER A 269 0.79 -15.23 6.38
CA SER A 269 1.35 -16.55 6.06
C SER A 269 0.42 -17.44 5.21
N GLU A 270 -0.89 -17.34 5.40
CA GLU A 270 -1.89 -18.01 4.56
C GLU A 270 -1.85 -17.46 3.12
N SER A 271 -1.73 -16.14 2.94
CA SER A 271 -1.59 -15.47 1.65
C SER A 271 -0.29 -15.87 0.92
N ILE A 272 0.84 -15.92 1.63
CA ILE A 272 2.09 -16.47 1.07
C ILE A 272 1.90 -17.92 0.62
N GLY A 273 1.27 -18.77 1.46
CA GLY A 273 0.99 -20.16 1.11
C GLY A 273 0.11 -20.31 -0.14
N LYS A 274 -0.92 -19.46 -0.27
CA LYS A 274 -1.80 -19.41 -1.44
C LYS A 274 -1.05 -18.98 -2.69
N MET A 275 -0.29 -17.88 -2.64
CA MET A 275 0.50 -17.40 -3.78
C MET A 275 1.52 -18.45 -4.24
N ARG A 276 2.16 -19.17 -3.30
CA ARG A 276 3.04 -20.30 -3.63
C ARG A 276 2.32 -21.40 -4.42
N GLN A 277 1.09 -21.73 -4.02
CA GLN A 277 0.29 -22.72 -4.74
C GLN A 277 -0.09 -22.22 -6.14
N LEU A 278 -0.54 -20.97 -6.27
CA LEU A 278 -0.89 -20.35 -7.54
C LEU A 278 0.31 -20.33 -8.50
N VAL A 279 1.47 -19.85 -8.04
CA VAL A 279 2.69 -19.80 -8.87
C VAL A 279 3.15 -21.19 -9.31
N ARG A 280 3.00 -22.22 -8.46
CA ARG A 280 3.25 -23.61 -8.88
C ARG A 280 2.31 -24.05 -10.00
N LEU A 281 1.02 -23.72 -9.91
CA LEU A 281 0.05 -24.03 -10.95
C LEU A 281 0.36 -23.27 -12.24
N PHE A 282 0.63 -21.96 -12.16
CA PHE A 282 1.02 -21.16 -13.31
C PHE A 282 2.25 -21.76 -13.99
N ASN A 283 3.30 -22.08 -13.23
CA ASN A 283 4.54 -22.65 -13.79
C ASN A 283 4.37 -24.06 -14.36
N ALA A 284 3.28 -24.77 -14.05
CA ALA A 284 2.98 -26.06 -14.67
C ALA A 284 2.35 -25.91 -16.07
N GLU A 285 1.86 -24.72 -16.44
CA GLU A 285 1.21 -24.47 -17.74
C GLU A 285 2.23 -24.34 -18.89
N THR A 286 3.47 -23.94 -18.60
CA THR A 286 4.49 -23.63 -19.60
C THR A 286 5.90 -23.67 -19.00
N GLU A 287 6.92 -23.84 -19.83
CA GLU A 287 8.33 -23.79 -19.42
C GLU A 287 8.76 -22.40 -18.93
N GLN A 288 8.04 -21.34 -19.32
CA GLN A 288 8.33 -19.98 -18.87
C GLN A 288 7.88 -19.78 -17.42
N ARG A 289 8.86 -19.58 -16.52
CA ARG A 289 8.60 -19.31 -15.11
C ARG A 289 7.97 -17.93 -14.90
N ALA A 290 7.01 -17.87 -14.00
CA ALA A 290 6.35 -16.65 -13.56
C ALA A 290 7.32 -15.73 -12.81
N LYS A 291 7.21 -14.43 -13.07
CA LYS A 291 7.91 -13.39 -12.31
C LYS A 291 6.99 -12.77 -11.27
N ILE A 292 7.58 -12.11 -10.28
CA ILE A 292 6.88 -11.32 -9.26
C ILE A 292 7.37 -9.88 -9.28
N SER A 293 6.43 -8.96 -9.06
CA SER A 293 6.60 -7.52 -9.10
C SER A 293 5.91 -6.91 -7.89
N CYS A 294 6.65 -6.19 -7.06
CA CYS A 294 6.17 -5.57 -5.84
C CYS A 294 5.98 -4.07 -6.06
N SER A 295 5.22 -3.39 -5.21
CA SER A 295 4.99 -1.95 -5.37
C SER A 295 6.17 -1.09 -4.93
N HIS A 296 7.25 -1.66 -4.40
CA HIS A 296 8.47 -0.95 -4.04
C HIS A 296 9.70 -1.80 -4.36
N ILE A 297 10.76 -1.17 -4.88
CA ILE A 297 12.13 -1.71 -5.11
C ILE A 297 12.23 -2.92 -6.06
N THR A 298 11.42 -3.96 -5.86
CA THR A 298 11.51 -5.29 -6.46
C THR A 298 10.55 -5.39 -7.65
N ALA A 299 10.99 -4.92 -8.81
CA ALA A 299 10.12 -4.85 -9.98
C ALA A 299 10.01 -6.15 -10.80
N SER A 300 11.00 -7.05 -10.74
CA SER A 300 10.99 -8.26 -11.59
C SER A 300 11.99 -9.33 -11.13
N ILE A 301 11.54 -10.31 -10.35
CA ILE A 301 12.35 -11.48 -9.96
C ILE A 301 11.55 -12.77 -10.12
N ASP A 302 12.19 -13.93 -9.96
CA ASP A 302 11.50 -15.21 -10.07
C ASP A 302 10.48 -15.38 -8.92
N ALA A 303 9.21 -15.62 -9.28
CA ALA A 303 8.14 -15.65 -8.30
C ALA A 303 8.23 -16.85 -7.36
N ALA A 304 8.59 -18.03 -7.88
CA ALA A 304 8.56 -19.24 -7.07
C ALA A 304 9.73 -19.26 -6.08
N ASP A 305 10.90 -18.80 -6.52
CA ASP A 305 12.10 -18.73 -5.69
C ASP A 305 11.91 -17.66 -4.59
N PHE A 306 11.36 -16.48 -4.93
CA PHE A 306 11.18 -15.43 -3.95
C PHE A 306 10.11 -15.75 -2.91
N LEU A 307 8.96 -16.31 -3.33
CA LEU A 307 7.93 -16.74 -2.39
C LEU A 307 8.44 -17.86 -1.46
N ALA A 308 9.29 -18.76 -1.96
CA ALA A 308 9.95 -19.77 -1.15
C ALA A 308 10.88 -19.15 -0.11
N GLU A 309 11.67 -18.16 -0.53
CA GLU A 309 12.59 -17.42 0.31
C GLU A 309 11.87 -16.67 1.45
N VAL A 310 10.77 -15.98 1.15
CA VAL A 310 9.94 -15.26 2.13
C VAL A 310 9.29 -16.23 3.12
N ASP A 311 8.68 -17.33 2.65
CA ASP A 311 8.04 -18.34 3.50
C ASP A 311 9.04 -19.04 4.43
N ALA A 312 10.23 -19.38 3.91
CA ALA A 312 11.31 -19.96 4.70
C ALA A 312 11.87 -18.98 5.74
N PHE A 313 11.95 -17.68 5.40
CA PHE A 313 12.37 -16.67 6.36
C PHE A 313 11.33 -16.46 7.47
N LEU A 314 10.04 -16.37 7.12
CA LEU A 314 8.96 -16.31 8.11
C LEU A 314 8.98 -17.55 9.03
N TYR A 315 9.22 -18.74 8.47
CA TYR A 315 9.39 -19.96 9.26
C TYR A 315 10.51 -19.85 10.30
N LYS A 316 11.68 -19.32 9.92
CA LYS A 316 12.80 -19.09 10.84
C LYS A 316 12.45 -18.07 11.92
N VAL A 317 11.72 -17.00 11.58
CA VAL A 317 11.22 -16.00 12.54
C VAL A 317 10.30 -16.65 13.58
N VAL A 318 9.26 -17.34 13.13
CA VAL A 318 8.26 -17.98 14.02
C VAL A 318 8.75 -19.28 14.66
N THR A 319 10.02 -19.65 14.49
CA THR A 319 10.65 -20.76 15.23
C THR A 319 11.81 -20.30 16.10
N GLY A 320 12.03 -18.99 16.22
CA GLY A 320 13.08 -18.42 17.07
C GLY A 320 14.50 -18.61 16.52
N GLN A 321 14.65 -18.87 15.23
CA GLN A 321 15.96 -19.01 14.57
C GLN A 321 16.54 -17.67 14.10
N VAL A 322 15.75 -16.59 14.15
CA VAL A 322 16.17 -15.22 13.85
C VAL A 322 16.13 -14.41 15.14
N GLU A 323 17.17 -13.60 15.36
CA GLU A 323 17.23 -12.71 16.51
C GLU A 323 16.09 -11.67 16.44
N ARG A 324 15.31 -11.59 17.51
CA ARG A 324 14.25 -10.58 17.68
C ARG A 324 14.87 -9.27 18.15
N LYS A 325 14.63 -8.19 17.41
CA LYS A 325 14.92 -6.83 17.84
C LYS A 325 13.61 -6.17 18.28
N GLY A 326 13.40 -6.05 19.58
CA GLY A 326 12.19 -5.46 20.14
C GLY A 326 12.29 -3.94 20.30
N SER A 327 11.21 -3.25 20.00
CA SER A 327 11.02 -1.81 20.24
C SER A 327 9.57 -1.54 20.68
N SER A 328 9.21 -0.25 20.79
CA SER A 328 7.84 0.21 21.01
C SER A 328 7.54 1.36 20.06
N ASP A 329 6.28 1.54 19.70
CA ASP A 329 5.87 2.74 18.96
C ASP A 329 5.67 3.96 19.85
N MET A 330 5.33 5.09 19.22
CA MET A 330 5.09 6.35 19.91
C MET A 330 3.97 6.28 20.96
N SER A 331 3.05 5.34 20.83
CA SER A 331 1.97 5.09 21.80
C SER A 331 2.36 4.02 22.83
N GLY A 332 3.59 3.53 22.79
CA GLY A 332 4.13 2.52 23.69
C GLY A 332 3.80 1.08 23.30
N HIS A 333 3.11 0.83 22.18
CA HIS A 333 2.75 -0.54 21.79
C HIS A 333 4.00 -1.30 21.33
N PRO A 334 4.23 -2.53 21.84
CA PRO A 334 5.39 -3.31 21.47
C PRO A 334 5.43 -3.68 19.99
N ARG A 335 6.59 -3.50 19.36
CA ARG A 335 6.89 -3.89 17.99
C ARG A 335 8.14 -4.76 17.97
N ASP A 336 8.22 -5.65 17.00
CA ASP A 336 9.38 -6.49 16.79
C ASP A 336 9.84 -6.39 15.33
N SER A 337 11.16 -6.37 15.14
CA SER A 337 11.79 -6.52 13.83
C SER A 337 12.69 -7.74 13.77
N TYR A 338 12.74 -8.33 12.57
CA TYR A 338 13.51 -9.52 12.26
C TYR A 338 14.19 -9.32 10.92
N SER A 339 15.52 -9.14 10.93
CA SER A 339 16.30 -8.93 9.71
C SER A 339 17.10 -10.19 9.38
N ARG A 340 17.14 -10.56 8.11
CA ARG A 340 18.06 -11.59 7.62
C ARG A 340 19.49 -11.05 7.60
N LYS A 341 20.48 -11.90 7.87
CA LYS A 341 21.89 -11.49 8.04
C LYS A 341 22.50 -10.80 6.82
N ASP A 342 22.03 -11.13 5.62
CA ASP A 342 22.46 -10.54 4.35
C ASP A 342 21.72 -9.24 3.99
N GLY A 343 20.74 -8.82 4.82
CA GLY A 343 19.88 -7.67 4.53
C GLY A 343 18.89 -7.88 3.39
N GLY A 344 18.68 -9.13 2.94
CA GLY A 344 17.79 -9.42 1.82
C GLY A 344 16.30 -9.37 2.17
N LEU A 345 15.95 -9.71 3.42
CA LEU A 345 14.57 -9.70 3.92
C LEU A 345 14.51 -9.15 5.34
N GLU A 346 13.45 -8.41 5.62
CA GLU A 346 13.14 -7.92 6.96
C GLU A 346 11.62 -7.94 7.20
N PHE A 347 11.20 -8.41 8.37
CA PHE A 347 9.83 -8.25 8.85
C PHE A 347 9.80 -7.23 9.98
N GLN A 348 8.80 -6.35 9.97
CA GLN A 348 8.47 -5.49 11.09
C GLN A 348 6.98 -5.55 11.36
N GLY A 349 6.58 -5.72 12.62
CA GLY A 349 5.16 -5.83 12.96
C GLY A 349 4.90 -5.68 14.44
N ARG A 350 3.62 -5.73 14.83
CA ARG A 350 3.25 -5.75 16.25
C ARG A 350 3.68 -7.07 16.87
N ARG A 351 4.28 -7.02 18.07
CA ARG A 351 4.73 -8.22 18.79
C ARG A 351 3.60 -9.23 18.97
N GLU A 352 2.42 -8.74 19.32
CA GLU A 352 1.22 -9.55 19.56
C GLU A 352 0.88 -10.46 18.38
N TYR A 353 1.05 -10.00 17.14
CA TYR A 353 0.73 -10.81 15.96
C TYR A 353 1.72 -11.97 15.73
N PHE A 354 2.99 -11.78 16.09
CA PHE A 354 3.98 -12.86 16.05
C PHE A 354 3.75 -13.86 17.19
N GLU A 355 3.37 -13.38 18.39
CA GLU A 355 3.03 -14.22 19.53
C GLU A 355 1.77 -15.07 19.28
N GLU A 356 0.74 -14.48 18.65
CA GLU A 356 -0.45 -15.20 18.20
C GLU A 356 -0.12 -16.30 17.19
N PHE A 357 0.78 -16.02 16.25
CA PHE A 357 1.25 -17.04 15.30
C PHE A 357 1.89 -18.22 16.03
N LEU A 358 2.80 -17.94 16.97
CA LEU A 358 3.51 -18.95 17.75
C LEU A 358 2.56 -19.81 18.60
N ALA A 359 1.51 -19.19 19.16
CA ALA A 359 0.51 -19.88 19.96
C ALA A 359 -0.44 -20.76 19.11
N SER A 360 -0.61 -20.43 17.83
CA SER A 360 -1.49 -21.16 16.92
C SER A 360 -0.85 -22.45 16.41
N LYS A 361 -1.22 -23.59 17.02
CA LYS A 361 -0.81 -24.92 16.54
C LYS A 361 -1.15 -25.12 15.06
N LYS A 362 -2.32 -24.65 14.61
CA LYS A 362 -2.75 -24.75 13.21
C LYS A 362 -1.80 -23.97 12.28
N ALA A 363 -1.45 -22.73 12.63
CA ALA A 363 -0.54 -21.91 11.82
C ALA A 363 0.86 -22.52 11.77
N MET A 364 1.39 -22.94 12.93
CA MET A 364 2.69 -23.60 13.04
C MET A 364 2.76 -24.90 12.25
N ASP A 365 1.72 -25.74 12.30
CA ASP A 365 1.67 -26.98 11.52
C ASP A 365 1.54 -26.71 10.02
N SER A 366 0.81 -25.65 9.62
CA SER A 366 0.67 -25.24 8.22
C SER A 366 2.00 -24.80 7.62
N ILE A 367 2.72 -23.88 8.26
CA ILE A 367 4.01 -23.39 7.76
C ILE A 367 5.07 -24.50 7.76
N ARG A 368 5.11 -25.37 8.79
CA ARG A 368 6.02 -26.54 8.83
C ARG A 368 5.80 -27.47 7.65
N LYS A 369 4.54 -27.77 7.30
CA LYS A 369 4.22 -28.64 6.15
C LYS A 369 4.74 -28.05 4.85
N ARG A 370 4.66 -26.72 4.65
CA ARG A 370 5.18 -26.07 3.44
C ARG A 370 6.70 -26.25 3.31
N GLN A 371 7.44 -26.18 4.42
CA GLN A 371 8.90 -26.39 4.42
C GLN A 371 9.30 -27.83 4.08
N ILE A 372 8.50 -28.83 4.47
CA ILE A 372 8.79 -30.25 4.18
C ILE A 372 8.62 -30.54 2.69
N VAL A 373 7.53 -30.04 2.08
CA VAL A 373 7.24 -30.29 0.66
C VAL A 373 8.38 -29.82 -0.24
N GLU A 374 9.03 -28.70 0.08
CA GLU A 374 10.16 -28.17 -0.69
C GLU A 374 11.43 -29.02 -0.63
N GLN A 375 11.66 -29.75 0.45
CA GLN A 375 12.85 -30.61 0.55
C GLN A 375 12.72 -31.90 -0.27
N THR A 376 11.50 -32.21 -0.74
CA THR A 376 11.16 -33.46 -1.44
C THR A 376 10.80 -33.26 -2.92
N SER A 377 10.67 -32.01 -3.36
CA SER A 377 10.35 -31.59 -4.74
C SER A 377 11.58 -30.97 -5.38
#